data_AF-A0A7J3I3Y7-F1
#
_entry.id   AF-A0A7J3I3Y7-F1
#
_cell.length_a   1.000
_cell.length_b   1.000
_cell.length_c   1.000
_cell.angle_alpha   90.00
_cell.angle_beta   90.00
_cell.angle_gamma   90.00
#
_symmetry.space_group_name_H-M   'P 1'
#
loop_
_entity.id
_entity.type
_entity.pdbx_description
1 polymer ?
#
loop_
_entity_poly.entity_id
_entity_poly.type
_entity_poly.pdbx_seq_one_letter_code
_entity_poly.pdbx_strand_id
1 'polypeptide(L)'
;MGTTAIDIFTSPDEAEATYDEIEYLISSMEMAVPSVRDARIVRVMCGVRPLIAQWWVPEGDVTRNFRVIDHEERDGVRGLVSVEGGKLVVCRAMAEKITDLVCEKLGREAECRTHLEPLPGADGKVNVEEIASRYHFSPHTAGRLISRQGTLSSIVLSEASNERSLLSSVCLCEAVTEAELRHVIRNEWGVTLDALRRRTRMGMGPCQGFSCGFKAMAILAEERGMGVEEAFRELERFLAERWRGHIVVLRGSQLSEYEMTQAAYACVGSIDMKVGEEE
;
A
#
# COMPACT_ATOMS: atom_id res chain seq x y z
N MET A 1 -4.21 -4.87 -15.35
CA MET A 1 -3.71 -5.98 -16.18
C MET A 1 -2.71 -6.77 -15.36
N GLY A 2 -2.74 -8.09 -15.43
CA GLY A 2 -1.88 -8.97 -14.64
C GLY A 2 -2.44 -10.38 -14.63
N THR A 3 -1.68 -11.38 -14.19
CA THR A 3 -0.31 -11.32 -13.63
C THR A 3 0.62 -12.30 -14.31
N THR A 4 1.93 -12.13 -14.13
CA THR A 4 2.98 -13.09 -14.51
C THR A 4 3.30 -14.06 -13.36
N ALA A 5 4.00 -15.15 -13.70
CA ALA A 5 4.52 -16.15 -12.77
C ALA A 5 5.91 -16.57 -13.25
N ILE A 6 6.93 -16.15 -12.50
CA ILE A 6 8.35 -16.34 -12.82
C ILE A 6 9.09 -16.63 -11.51
N ASP A 7 9.98 -17.62 -11.54
CA ASP A 7 10.85 -17.96 -10.42
C ASP A 7 11.77 -16.80 -10.09
N ILE A 8 11.88 -16.48 -8.80
CA ILE A 8 12.87 -15.54 -8.30
C ILE A 8 13.90 -16.26 -7.42
N PHE A 9 15.16 -15.91 -7.61
CA PHE A 9 16.28 -16.45 -6.82
C PHE A 9 17.01 -15.37 -6.03
N THR A 10 16.55 -14.12 -6.13
CA THR A 10 17.05 -12.95 -5.39
C THR A 10 16.16 -12.66 -4.18
N SER A 11 16.54 -11.63 -3.41
CA SER A 11 15.71 -11.14 -2.31
C SER A 11 14.30 -10.75 -2.81
N PRO A 12 13.22 -11.17 -2.12
CA PRO A 12 11.87 -10.74 -2.46
C PRO A 12 11.66 -9.22 -2.46
N ASP A 13 12.45 -8.48 -1.66
CA ASP A 13 12.39 -7.02 -1.58
C ASP A 13 12.96 -6.33 -2.83
N GLU A 14 13.81 -7.03 -3.56
CA GLU A 14 14.46 -6.59 -4.80
C GLU A 14 13.68 -7.01 -6.05
N ALA A 15 12.53 -7.68 -5.90
CA ALA A 15 11.75 -8.15 -7.03
C ALA A 15 11.20 -6.96 -7.85
N GLU A 16 11.52 -6.95 -9.14
CA GLU A 16 11.13 -5.89 -10.08
C GLU A 16 10.47 -6.48 -11.32
N ALA A 17 9.54 -5.73 -11.89
CA ALA A 17 8.87 -6.12 -13.13
C ALA A 17 9.80 -5.84 -14.31
N THR A 18 9.95 -6.83 -15.19
CA THR A 18 10.79 -6.71 -16.38
C THR A 18 10.01 -6.17 -17.59
N TYR A 19 10.72 -5.66 -18.59
CA TYR A 19 10.12 -5.23 -19.86
C TYR A 19 9.40 -6.40 -20.56
N ASP A 20 9.98 -7.60 -20.51
CA ASP A 20 9.42 -8.80 -21.13
C ASP A 20 8.10 -9.22 -20.48
N GLU A 21 7.99 -9.12 -19.15
CA GLU A 21 6.72 -9.35 -18.45
C GLU A 21 5.65 -8.34 -18.87
N ILE A 22 6.03 -7.08 -19.03
CA ILE A 22 5.12 -6.01 -19.46
C ILE A 22 4.63 -6.30 -20.88
N GLU A 23 5.53 -6.60 -21.82
CA GLU A 23 5.16 -6.94 -23.21
C GLU A 23 4.33 -8.22 -23.30
N TYR A 24 4.63 -9.23 -22.48
CA TYR A 24 3.82 -10.44 -22.38
C TYR A 24 2.37 -10.12 -21.99
N LEU A 25 2.19 -9.29 -20.96
CA LEU A 25 0.86 -8.90 -20.50
C LEU A 25 0.11 -8.04 -21.54
N ILE A 26 0.79 -7.06 -22.15
CA ILE A 26 0.20 -6.21 -23.21
C ILE A 26 -0.24 -7.07 -24.39
N SER A 27 0.64 -7.94 -24.88
CA SER A 27 0.36 -8.80 -26.04
C SER A 27 -0.77 -9.79 -25.75
N SER A 28 -0.86 -10.29 -24.52
CA SER A 28 -1.97 -11.14 -24.08
C SER A 28 -3.29 -10.38 -24.07
N MET A 29 -3.30 -9.12 -23.59
CA MET A 29 -4.50 -8.29 -23.55
C MET A 29 -4.92 -7.76 -24.92
N GLU A 30 -3.96 -7.54 -25.82
CA GLU A 30 -4.20 -7.06 -27.19
C GLU A 30 -5.13 -7.98 -27.97
N MET A 31 -5.05 -9.30 -27.71
CA MET A 31 -5.96 -10.28 -28.31
C MET A 31 -7.44 -10.01 -28.01
N ALA A 32 -7.72 -9.43 -26.83
CA ALA A 32 -9.08 -9.07 -26.41
C ALA A 32 -9.41 -7.59 -26.68
N VAL A 33 -8.42 -6.71 -26.52
CA VAL A 33 -8.56 -5.25 -26.66
C VAL A 33 -7.37 -4.72 -27.47
N PRO A 34 -7.47 -4.68 -28.82
CA PRO A 34 -6.35 -4.30 -29.68
C PRO A 34 -5.77 -2.91 -29.38
N SER A 35 -6.60 -1.95 -28.96
CA SER A 35 -6.17 -0.60 -28.60
C SER A 35 -5.40 -0.50 -27.27
N VAL A 36 -5.18 -1.61 -26.56
CA VAL A 36 -4.42 -1.60 -25.29
C VAL A 36 -2.97 -1.12 -25.49
N ARG A 37 -2.38 -1.28 -26.68
CA ARG A 37 -1.03 -0.80 -26.99
C ARG A 37 -0.92 0.73 -26.97
N ASP A 38 -2.01 1.43 -27.26
CA ASP A 38 -2.08 2.88 -27.23
C ASP A 38 -2.35 3.42 -25.81
N ALA A 39 -2.69 2.53 -24.87
CA ALA A 39 -3.02 2.92 -23.51
C ALA A 39 -1.75 3.34 -22.75
N ARG A 40 -1.83 4.49 -22.10
CA ARG A 40 -0.79 4.97 -21.19
C ARG A 40 -0.69 4.06 -19.96
N ILE A 41 0.47 3.45 -19.76
CA ILE A 41 0.75 2.70 -18.54
C ILE A 41 1.22 3.67 -17.46
N VAL A 42 0.40 3.84 -16.42
CA VAL A 42 0.73 4.73 -15.29
C VAL A 42 1.82 4.13 -14.41
N ARG A 43 1.76 2.83 -14.13
CA ARG A 43 2.69 2.16 -13.24
C ARG A 43 2.59 0.64 -13.37
N VAL A 44 3.69 -0.05 -13.08
CA VAL A 44 3.71 -1.47 -12.71
C VAL A 44 3.99 -1.70 -11.21
N MET A 45 3.51 -2.83 -10.71
CA MET A 45 3.84 -3.32 -9.37
C MET A 45 4.29 -4.77 -9.47
N CYS A 46 5.28 -5.13 -8.66
CA CYS A 46 5.75 -6.50 -8.50
C CYS A 46 5.44 -6.98 -7.09
N GLY A 47 5.24 -8.28 -6.94
CA GLY A 47 4.99 -8.92 -5.65
C GLY A 47 5.29 -10.40 -5.73
N VAL A 48 5.98 -10.91 -4.71
CA VAL A 48 6.43 -12.29 -4.64
C VAL A 48 5.40 -13.13 -3.89
N ARG A 49 5.09 -14.30 -4.43
CA ARG A 49 4.16 -15.25 -3.80
C ARG A 49 4.98 -16.23 -2.96
N PRO A 50 4.76 -16.33 -1.63
CA PRO A 50 5.49 -17.25 -0.77
C PRO A 50 4.92 -18.67 -0.89
N LEU A 51 5.09 -19.30 -2.06
CA LEU A 51 4.54 -20.63 -2.35
C LEU A 51 5.31 -21.74 -1.64
N ILE A 52 4.64 -22.87 -1.38
CA ILE A 52 5.31 -24.06 -0.83
C ILE A 52 6.14 -24.67 -1.95
N ALA A 53 7.46 -24.66 -1.80
CA ALA A 53 8.38 -25.13 -2.82
C ALA A 53 8.09 -26.60 -3.21
N GLN A 54 7.92 -26.83 -4.52
CA GLN A 54 7.80 -28.16 -5.10
C GLN A 54 8.76 -28.28 -6.29
N TRP A 55 9.74 -29.17 -6.16
CA TRP A 55 10.70 -29.40 -7.24
C TRP A 55 9.99 -30.03 -8.45
N TRP A 56 10.38 -29.57 -9.65
CA TRP A 56 9.88 -30.09 -10.93
C TRP A 56 8.39 -29.83 -11.21
N VAL A 57 7.79 -28.87 -10.53
CA VAL A 57 6.41 -28.41 -10.79
C VAL A 57 6.48 -26.98 -11.33
N PRO A 58 5.85 -26.66 -12.47
CA PRO A 58 5.78 -25.29 -12.97
C PRO A 58 5.13 -24.35 -11.95
N GLU A 59 5.64 -23.12 -11.84
CA GLU A 59 5.18 -22.06 -10.93
C GLU A 59 3.65 -21.86 -10.89
N GLY A 60 2.99 -21.98 -12.04
CA GLY A 60 1.53 -21.83 -12.16
C GLY A 60 0.73 -22.91 -11.42
N ASP A 61 1.31 -24.10 -11.26
CA ASP A 61 0.69 -25.34 -10.78
C ASP A 61 1.10 -25.68 -9.33
N VAL A 62 2.04 -24.93 -8.74
CA VAL A 62 2.43 -25.09 -7.33
C VAL A 62 1.22 -24.86 -6.42
N THR A 63 1.09 -25.70 -5.38
CA THR A 63 -0.03 -25.63 -4.45
C THR A 63 -0.12 -24.25 -3.80
N ARG A 64 -1.34 -23.70 -3.82
CA ARG A 64 -1.65 -22.41 -3.18
C ARG A 64 -2.30 -22.59 -1.81
N ASN A 65 -2.23 -23.79 -1.25
CA ASN A 65 -2.62 -24.05 0.14
C ASN A 65 -1.56 -23.51 1.11
N PHE A 66 -1.89 -23.48 2.39
CA PHE A 66 -0.94 -23.15 3.45
C PHE A 66 -0.60 -24.36 4.30
N ARG A 67 0.57 -24.33 4.93
CA ARG A 67 1.03 -25.30 5.92
C ARG A 67 1.42 -24.55 7.19
N VAL A 68 0.95 -25.06 8.33
CA VAL A 68 1.45 -24.65 9.65
C VAL A 68 2.50 -25.67 10.07
N ILE A 69 3.67 -25.18 10.50
CA ILE A 69 4.80 -26.00 10.91
C ILE A 69 5.05 -25.75 12.39
N ASP A 70 4.91 -26.80 13.19
CA ASP A 70 5.42 -26.83 14.55
C ASP A 70 6.88 -27.30 14.53
N HIS A 71 7.81 -26.38 14.83
CA HIS A 71 9.23 -26.72 14.83
C HIS A 71 9.64 -27.52 16.07
N GLU A 72 8.81 -27.62 17.10
CA GLU A 72 9.07 -28.52 18.23
C GLU A 72 8.95 -29.98 17.80
N GLU A 73 7.90 -30.31 17.05
CA GLU A 73 7.70 -31.66 16.51
C GLU A 73 8.63 -31.99 15.35
N ARG A 74 8.83 -31.03 14.42
CA ARG A 74 9.63 -31.25 13.22
C ARG A 74 11.13 -31.21 13.47
N ASP A 75 11.58 -30.22 14.24
CA ASP A 75 12.99 -29.83 14.34
C ASP A 75 13.53 -29.86 15.79
N GLY A 76 12.68 -30.15 16.79
CA GLY A 76 13.05 -30.10 18.21
C GLY A 76 13.20 -28.68 18.80
N VAL A 77 12.75 -27.66 18.08
CA VAL A 77 12.86 -26.24 18.49
C VAL A 77 11.56 -25.76 19.12
N ARG A 78 11.55 -25.67 20.44
CA ARG A 78 10.37 -25.25 21.20
C ARG A 78 10.04 -23.77 21.00
N GLY A 79 8.75 -23.46 20.86
CA GLY A 79 8.24 -22.08 20.81
C GLY A 79 8.33 -21.41 19.44
N LEU A 80 8.74 -22.14 18.40
CA LEU A 80 8.77 -21.65 17.03
C LEU A 80 7.67 -22.33 16.20
N VAL A 81 6.78 -21.52 15.63
CA VAL A 81 5.73 -21.96 14.70
C VAL A 81 5.84 -21.11 13.44
N SER A 82 5.86 -21.77 12.28
CA SER A 82 5.92 -21.09 10.98
C SER A 82 4.68 -21.36 10.14
N VAL A 83 4.39 -20.46 9.21
CA VAL A 83 3.39 -20.66 8.17
C VAL A 83 4.01 -20.46 6.79
N GLU A 84 3.72 -21.37 5.89
CA GLU A 84 4.14 -21.31 4.49
C GLU A 84 2.93 -21.34 3.57
N GLY A 85 3.00 -20.67 2.42
CA GLY A 85 1.93 -20.67 1.44
C GLY A 85 0.74 -19.78 1.83
N GLY A 86 -0.43 -20.19 1.35
CA GLY A 86 -1.69 -19.51 1.60
C GLY A 86 -2.04 -18.43 0.59
N LYS A 87 -3.22 -17.83 0.83
CA LYS A 87 -3.76 -16.71 0.05
C LYS A 87 -4.42 -15.73 1.00
N LEU A 88 -4.50 -14.48 0.56
CA LEU A 88 -5.23 -13.45 1.30
C LEU A 88 -6.69 -13.88 1.60
N VAL A 89 -7.36 -14.56 0.67
CA VAL A 89 -8.75 -15.01 0.86
C VAL A 89 -8.93 -16.07 1.95
N VAL A 90 -7.86 -16.76 2.37
CA VAL A 90 -7.89 -17.75 3.46
C VAL A 90 -7.14 -17.27 4.71
N CYS A 91 -6.73 -15.99 4.78
CA CYS A 91 -5.90 -15.49 5.86
C CYS A 91 -6.53 -15.69 7.25
N ARG A 92 -7.86 -15.53 7.37
CA ARG A 92 -8.59 -15.77 8.63
C ARG A 92 -8.49 -17.22 9.08
N ALA A 93 -8.76 -18.17 8.19
CA ALA A 93 -8.69 -19.60 8.50
C ALA A 93 -7.24 -20.06 8.78
N MET A 94 -6.26 -19.40 8.15
CA MET A 94 -4.84 -19.60 8.43
C MET A 94 -4.47 -19.10 9.83
N ALA A 95 -4.92 -17.89 10.21
CA ALA A 95 -4.70 -17.33 11.53
C ALA A 95 -5.37 -18.17 12.64
N GLU A 96 -6.59 -18.67 12.39
CA GLU A 96 -7.30 -19.60 13.26
C GLU A 96 -6.46 -20.86 13.54
N LYS A 97 -6.03 -21.58 12.51
CA LYS A 97 -5.18 -22.78 12.68
C LYS A 97 -3.88 -22.53 13.45
N ILE A 98 -3.21 -21.40 13.19
CA ILE A 98 -1.97 -21.05 13.90
C ILE A 98 -2.28 -20.77 15.37
N THR A 99 -3.36 -20.04 15.64
CA THR A 99 -3.76 -19.67 17.00
C THR A 99 -4.20 -20.90 17.80
N ASP A 100 -4.90 -21.85 17.19
CA ASP A 100 -5.31 -23.11 17.83
C ASP A 100 -4.07 -23.89 18.32
N LEU A 101 -3.05 -24.03 17.47
CA LEU A 101 -1.79 -24.68 17.84
C LEU A 101 -1.07 -23.94 18.99
N VAL A 102 -1.07 -22.59 18.95
CA VAL A 102 -0.47 -21.77 20.01
C VAL A 102 -1.25 -21.94 21.32
N CYS A 103 -2.58 -21.97 21.27
CA CYS A 103 -3.44 -22.20 22.43
C CYS A 103 -3.16 -23.56 23.08
N GLU A 104 -3.05 -24.62 22.28
CA GLU A 104 -2.68 -25.96 22.74
C GLU A 104 -1.33 -25.94 23.48
N LYS A 105 -0.29 -25.35 22.88
CA LYS A 105 1.04 -25.23 23.48
C LYS A 105 1.07 -24.41 24.78
N LEU A 106 0.16 -23.45 24.91
CA LEU A 106 0.02 -22.62 26.11
C LEU A 106 -0.93 -23.23 27.16
N GLY A 107 -1.53 -24.39 26.89
CA GLY A 107 -2.51 -25.02 27.76
C GLY A 107 -3.77 -24.17 27.94
N ARG A 108 -4.18 -23.45 26.88
CA ARG A 108 -5.37 -22.60 26.87
C ARG A 108 -6.44 -23.19 25.96
N GLU A 109 -7.67 -23.25 26.46
CA GLU A 109 -8.85 -23.60 25.68
C GLU A 109 -9.65 -22.32 25.37
N ALA A 110 -9.86 -22.04 24.09
CA ALA A 110 -10.69 -20.94 23.62
C ALA A 110 -11.28 -21.28 22.25
N GLU A 111 -12.56 -20.97 22.04
CA GLU A 111 -13.19 -21.10 20.72
C GLU A 111 -12.87 -19.91 19.83
N CYS A 112 -12.54 -20.15 18.56
CA CYS A 112 -12.32 -19.09 17.59
C CYS A 112 -13.62 -18.36 17.24
N ARG A 113 -13.63 -17.04 17.42
CA ARG A 113 -14.78 -16.17 17.12
C ARG A 113 -14.56 -15.19 15.97
N THR A 114 -13.40 -15.25 15.32
CA THR A 114 -13.00 -14.28 14.28
C THR A 114 -13.91 -14.24 13.06
N HIS A 115 -14.77 -15.25 12.87
CA HIS A 115 -15.78 -15.29 11.79
C HIS A 115 -17.07 -14.52 12.13
N LEU A 116 -17.27 -14.16 13.41
CA LEU A 116 -18.41 -13.40 13.91
C LEU A 116 -18.08 -11.93 14.18
N GLU A 117 -16.78 -11.62 14.29
CA GLU A 117 -16.30 -10.30 14.69
C GLU A 117 -15.97 -9.46 13.44
N PRO A 118 -16.65 -8.33 13.21
CA PRO A 118 -16.31 -7.44 12.11
C PRO A 118 -14.93 -6.82 12.34
N LEU A 119 -14.19 -6.59 11.26
CA LEU A 119 -12.97 -5.79 11.30
C LEU A 119 -13.32 -4.34 11.67
N PRO A 120 -12.38 -3.58 12.28
CA PRO A 120 -12.57 -2.15 12.54
C PRO A 120 -13.01 -1.41 11.27
N GLY A 121 -14.07 -0.60 11.37
CA GLY A 121 -14.66 0.10 10.22
C GLY A 121 -15.74 -0.68 9.46
N ALA A 122 -15.90 -1.98 9.70
CA ALA A 122 -16.82 -2.87 8.96
C ALA A 122 -18.10 -3.24 9.73
N ASP A 123 -18.37 -2.59 10.86
CA ASP A 123 -19.49 -2.86 11.78
C ASP A 123 -20.80 -2.15 11.40
N GLY A 124 -20.87 -1.50 10.24
CA GLY A 124 -22.08 -0.80 9.81
C GLY A 124 -21.99 -0.19 8.41
N LYS A 125 -23.05 0.50 8.02
CA LYS A 125 -23.12 1.29 6.78
C LYS A 125 -23.05 2.77 7.11
N VAL A 126 -22.31 3.51 6.30
CA VAL A 126 -22.21 4.96 6.38
C VAL A 126 -22.84 5.58 5.14
N ASN A 127 -23.66 6.61 5.33
CA ASN A 127 -24.31 7.32 4.23
C ASN A 127 -23.34 8.37 3.64
N VAL A 128 -23.09 8.28 2.33
CA VAL A 128 -22.16 9.16 1.61
C VAL A 128 -22.70 10.59 1.58
N GLU A 129 -23.99 10.75 1.28
CA GLU A 129 -24.67 12.04 1.15
C GLU A 129 -24.71 12.80 2.48
N GLU A 130 -24.86 12.08 3.59
CA GLU A 130 -24.84 12.66 4.95
C GLU A 130 -23.47 13.26 5.26
N ILE A 131 -22.39 12.50 5.07
CA ILE A 131 -21.01 13.00 5.27
C ILE A 131 -20.71 14.15 4.31
N ALA A 132 -21.08 14.00 3.03
CA ALA A 132 -20.88 15.04 2.03
C ALA A 132 -21.55 16.36 2.41
N SER A 133 -22.80 16.30 2.87
CA SER A 133 -23.56 17.48 3.29
C SER A 133 -22.99 18.11 4.57
N ARG A 134 -22.73 17.29 5.59
CA ARG A 134 -22.25 17.75 6.91
C ARG A 134 -20.89 18.42 6.84
N TYR A 135 -19.97 17.86 6.06
CA TYR A 135 -18.60 18.34 5.95
C TYR A 135 -18.34 19.13 4.66
N HIS A 136 -19.38 19.48 3.89
CA HIS A 136 -19.29 20.17 2.60
C HIS A 136 -18.25 19.57 1.64
N PHE A 137 -18.23 18.24 1.56
CA PHE A 137 -17.41 17.51 0.61
C PHE A 137 -18.17 17.23 -0.67
N SER A 138 -17.43 16.98 -1.75
CA SER A 138 -18.02 16.28 -2.89
C SER A 138 -18.40 14.85 -2.48
N PRO A 139 -19.48 14.27 -3.04
CA PRO A 139 -19.82 12.86 -2.80
C PRO A 139 -18.66 11.91 -3.13
N HIS A 140 -17.81 12.27 -4.09
CA HIS A 140 -16.59 11.52 -4.40
C HIS A 140 -15.61 11.47 -3.22
N THR A 141 -15.33 12.60 -2.56
CA THR A 141 -14.40 12.65 -1.42
C THR A 141 -14.96 11.87 -0.23
N ALA A 142 -16.25 12.05 0.08
CA ALA A 142 -16.92 11.29 1.12
C ALA A 142 -16.90 9.78 0.82
N GLY A 143 -17.21 9.38 -0.41
CA GLY A 143 -17.18 7.98 -0.83
C GLY A 143 -15.78 7.37 -0.77
N ARG A 144 -14.74 8.11 -1.17
CA ARG A 144 -13.34 7.66 -1.07
C ARG A 144 -12.93 7.43 0.39
N LEU A 145 -13.24 8.37 1.29
CA LEU A 145 -12.98 8.23 2.72
C LEU A 145 -13.71 7.01 3.31
N ILE A 146 -15.01 6.88 3.06
CA ILE A 146 -15.83 5.74 3.54
C ILE A 146 -15.29 4.42 2.99
N SER A 147 -14.82 4.36 1.74
CA SER A 147 -14.27 3.12 1.19
C SER A 147 -12.98 2.65 1.86
N ARG A 148 -12.26 3.55 2.54
CA ARG A 148 -11.02 3.24 3.26
C ARG A 148 -11.26 2.99 4.74
N GLN A 149 -12.10 3.81 5.36
CA GLN A 149 -12.29 3.87 6.80
C GLN A 149 -13.61 3.23 7.28
N GLY A 150 -14.56 3.01 6.37
CA GLY A 150 -15.90 2.53 6.71
C GLY A 150 -16.56 3.42 7.77
N THR A 151 -17.04 2.82 8.86
CA THR A 151 -17.67 3.51 10.00
C THR A 151 -16.71 4.46 10.74
N LEU A 152 -15.39 4.20 10.69
CA LEU A 152 -14.38 5.06 11.33
C LEU A 152 -14.28 6.44 10.66
N SER A 153 -14.81 6.62 9.44
CA SER A 153 -14.86 7.92 8.76
C SER A 153 -15.48 9.03 9.61
N SER A 154 -16.47 8.70 10.47
CA SER A 154 -17.07 9.63 11.41
C SER A 154 -16.08 10.12 12.48
N ILE A 155 -15.21 9.23 12.97
CA ILE A 155 -14.16 9.53 13.95
C ILE A 155 -13.10 10.41 13.29
N VAL A 156 -12.61 10.02 12.11
CA VAL A 156 -11.63 10.80 11.32
C VAL A 156 -12.08 12.25 11.16
N LEU A 157 -13.35 12.47 10.81
CA LEU A 157 -13.86 13.82 10.56
C LEU A 157 -14.26 14.58 11.83
N SER A 158 -14.51 13.87 12.93
CA SER A 158 -14.81 14.52 14.21
C SER A 158 -13.60 15.32 14.72
N GLU A 159 -12.37 14.83 14.49
CA GLU A 159 -11.13 15.53 14.80
C GLU A 159 -11.03 16.88 14.05
N ALA A 160 -11.61 16.97 12.85
CA ALA A 160 -11.62 18.18 12.03
C ALA A 160 -12.78 19.15 12.33
N SER A 161 -13.65 18.81 13.29
CA SER A 161 -14.84 19.64 13.58
C SER A 161 -14.48 21.02 14.17
N ASN A 162 -13.35 21.12 14.87
CA ASN A 162 -12.87 22.37 15.47
C ASN A 162 -11.92 23.16 14.56
N GLU A 163 -11.43 22.53 13.48
CA GLU A 163 -10.44 23.13 12.59
C GLU A 163 -10.77 22.79 11.12
N ARG A 164 -11.44 23.74 10.46
CA ARG A 164 -11.93 23.56 9.09
C ARG A 164 -10.80 23.36 8.07
N SER A 165 -9.60 23.88 8.32
CA SER A 165 -8.40 23.70 7.47
C SER A 165 -8.07 22.22 7.26
N LEU A 166 -8.33 21.37 8.25
CA LEU A 166 -8.05 19.92 8.17
C LEU A 166 -8.93 19.19 7.14
N LEU A 167 -10.04 19.80 6.70
CA LEU A 167 -10.86 19.25 5.63
C LEU A 167 -10.27 19.53 4.23
N SER A 168 -9.17 20.26 4.14
CA SER A 168 -8.50 20.53 2.87
C SER A 168 -7.98 19.24 2.22
N SER A 169 -7.91 19.23 0.89
CA SER A 169 -7.41 18.07 0.15
C SER A 169 -5.88 18.09 0.05
N VAL A 170 -5.27 16.97 0.48
CA VAL A 170 -3.84 16.72 0.32
C VAL A 170 -3.57 16.01 -0.99
N CYS A 171 -4.30 14.92 -1.29
CA CYS A 171 -4.20 14.20 -2.56
C CYS A 171 -5.50 14.31 -3.35
N LEU A 172 -5.48 15.09 -4.43
CA LEU A 172 -6.63 15.25 -5.31
C LEU A 172 -6.97 13.95 -6.07
N CYS A 173 -5.97 13.20 -6.51
CA CYS A 173 -6.19 12.00 -7.32
C CYS A 173 -6.93 10.88 -6.59
N GLU A 174 -6.75 10.78 -5.27
CA GLU A 174 -7.35 9.72 -4.44
C GLU A 174 -8.32 10.30 -3.40
N ALA A 175 -8.61 11.61 -3.50
CA ALA A 175 -9.42 12.41 -2.60
C ALA A 175 -9.09 12.14 -1.11
N VAL A 176 -7.84 12.38 -0.75
CA VAL A 176 -7.34 12.25 0.63
C VAL A 176 -7.30 13.64 1.25
N THR A 177 -7.89 13.79 2.44
CA THR A 177 -7.88 15.04 3.21
C THR A 177 -6.75 15.06 4.23
N GLU A 178 -6.43 16.24 4.73
CA GLU A 178 -5.44 16.39 5.79
C GLU A 178 -5.89 15.70 7.10
N ALA A 179 -7.17 15.83 7.46
CA ALA A 179 -7.78 15.15 8.60
C ALA A 179 -7.57 13.63 8.54
N GLU A 180 -7.73 13.03 7.35
CA GLU A 180 -7.49 11.61 7.16
C GLU A 180 -6.01 11.24 7.36
N LEU A 181 -5.07 12.02 6.83
CA LEU A 181 -3.65 11.75 7.05
C LEU A 181 -3.27 11.86 8.53
N ARG A 182 -3.68 12.93 9.21
CA ARG A 182 -3.37 13.12 10.63
C ARG A 182 -3.97 12.00 11.48
N HIS A 183 -5.21 11.59 11.20
CA HIS A 183 -5.82 10.45 11.88
C HIS A 183 -5.00 9.16 11.70
N VAL A 184 -4.56 8.87 10.47
CA VAL A 184 -3.75 7.67 10.18
C VAL A 184 -2.39 7.73 10.88
N ILE A 185 -1.76 8.91 10.96
CA ILE A 185 -0.48 9.09 11.67
C ILE A 185 -0.66 8.80 13.17
N ARG A 186 -1.71 9.37 13.77
CA ARG A 186 -1.97 9.30 15.23
C ARG A 186 -2.48 7.93 15.68
N ASN A 187 -3.34 7.30 14.88
CA ASN A 187 -4.16 6.16 15.34
C ASN A 187 -3.91 4.85 14.56
N GLU A 188 -3.27 4.87 13.39
CA GLU A 188 -3.18 3.70 12.49
C GLU A 188 -1.75 3.32 12.07
N TRP A 189 -0.76 3.72 12.87
CA TRP A 189 0.67 3.47 12.61
C TRP A 189 1.16 4.03 11.26
N GLY A 190 0.63 5.19 10.85
CA GLY A 190 1.08 5.96 9.69
C GLY A 190 2.43 6.64 9.88
N VAL A 191 3.48 5.88 10.15
CA VAL A 191 4.80 6.41 10.55
C VAL A 191 5.70 6.84 9.39
N THR A 192 5.38 6.44 8.16
CA THR A 192 6.13 6.75 6.93
C THR A 192 5.16 7.18 5.83
N LEU A 193 5.64 7.90 4.81
CA LEU A 193 4.84 8.23 3.64
C LEU A 193 4.36 6.98 2.91
N ASP A 194 5.15 5.90 2.92
CA ASP A 194 4.69 4.61 2.37
C ASP A 194 3.58 3.97 3.22
N ALA A 195 3.63 4.07 4.56
CA ALA A 195 2.53 3.65 5.42
C ALA A 195 1.26 4.46 5.15
N LEU A 196 1.39 5.79 5.00
CA LEU A 196 0.27 6.66 4.64
C LEU A 196 -0.30 6.31 3.26
N ARG A 197 0.54 6.00 2.27
CA ARG A 197 0.10 5.47 0.96
C ARG A 197 -0.68 4.16 1.12
N ARG A 198 -0.19 3.21 1.93
CA ARG A 198 -0.87 1.93 2.14
C ARG A 198 -2.24 2.08 2.78
N ARG A 199 -2.41 3.05 3.69
CA ARG A 199 -3.66 3.32 4.41
C ARG A 199 -4.64 4.18 3.61
N THR A 200 -4.17 5.27 3.02
CA THR A 200 -5.03 6.30 2.37
C THR A 200 -5.07 6.22 0.86
N ARG A 201 -4.14 5.47 0.26
CA ARG A 201 -3.83 5.47 -1.18
C ARG A 201 -3.24 6.77 -1.70
N MET A 202 -2.83 7.73 -0.87
CA MET A 202 -2.14 8.93 -1.36
C MET A 202 -0.95 8.55 -2.25
N GLY A 203 -0.78 9.23 -3.39
CA GLY A 203 0.27 8.92 -4.35
C GLY A 203 0.07 7.64 -5.19
N MET A 204 -1.10 7.00 -5.12
CA MET A 204 -1.47 5.89 -6.01
C MET A 204 -2.15 6.34 -7.31
N GLY A 205 -2.59 7.60 -7.38
CA GLY A 205 -3.22 8.18 -8.57
C GLY A 205 -2.25 8.51 -9.70
N PRO A 206 -2.71 9.04 -10.84
CA PRO A 206 -1.90 9.23 -12.05
C PRO A 206 -0.63 10.08 -11.86
N CYS A 207 -0.63 11.02 -10.91
CA CYS A 207 0.53 11.86 -10.60
C CYS A 207 1.61 11.16 -9.76
N GLN A 208 1.34 9.94 -9.28
CA GLN A 208 2.27 9.10 -8.50
C GLN A 208 2.96 9.82 -7.34
N GLY A 209 2.26 10.73 -6.65
CA GLY A 209 2.80 11.43 -5.50
C GLY A 209 3.34 12.82 -5.78
N PHE A 210 3.40 13.26 -7.04
CA PHE A 210 3.92 14.58 -7.41
C PHE A 210 3.25 15.73 -6.66
N SER A 211 1.92 15.76 -6.61
CA SER A 211 1.18 16.87 -5.98
C SER A 211 1.04 16.74 -4.46
N CYS A 212 0.94 15.52 -3.94
CA CYS A 212 0.66 15.29 -2.52
C CYS A 212 1.90 14.99 -1.67
N GLY A 213 3.04 14.63 -2.30
CA GLY A 213 4.24 14.17 -1.62
C GLY A 213 4.78 15.18 -0.61
N PHE A 214 5.07 16.41 -1.04
CA PHE A 214 5.55 17.47 -0.15
C PHE A 214 4.56 17.84 0.96
N LYS A 215 3.26 17.89 0.65
CA LYS A 215 2.21 18.18 1.64
C LYS A 215 2.14 17.10 2.72
N ALA A 216 2.12 15.84 2.29
CA ALA A 216 2.10 14.71 3.20
C ALA A 216 3.40 14.62 4.01
N MET A 217 4.55 14.95 3.41
CA MET A 217 5.84 15.05 4.11
C MET A 217 5.76 16.11 5.22
N ALA A 218 5.25 17.30 4.92
CA ALA A 218 5.12 18.37 5.90
C ALA A 218 4.19 17.98 7.07
N ILE A 219 3.02 17.39 6.76
CA ILE A 219 2.07 16.91 7.78
C ILE A 219 2.70 15.81 8.64
N LEU A 220 3.38 14.84 8.01
CA LEU A 220 4.07 13.77 8.72
C LEU A 220 5.17 14.31 9.64
N ALA A 221 5.95 15.26 9.15
CA ALA A 221 7.04 15.88 9.91
C ALA A 221 6.50 16.64 11.12
N GLU A 222 5.42 17.39 10.95
CA GLU A 222 4.75 18.11 12.04
C GLU A 222 4.20 17.16 13.10
N GLU A 223 3.42 16.15 12.71
CA GLU A 223 2.80 15.19 13.64
C GLU A 223 3.83 14.34 14.41
N ARG A 224 4.99 14.08 13.80
CA ARG A 224 6.03 13.23 14.38
C ARG A 224 7.21 14.01 14.95
N GLY A 225 7.22 15.35 14.85
CA GLY A 225 8.34 16.18 15.29
C GLY A 225 9.65 15.88 14.55
N MET A 226 9.58 15.55 13.25
CA MET A 226 10.76 15.21 12.45
C MET A 226 11.57 16.45 12.11
N GLY A 227 12.90 16.30 12.06
CA GLY A 227 13.78 17.32 11.50
C GLY A 227 13.60 17.47 9.98
N VAL A 228 14.00 18.62 9.43
CA VAL A 228 13.87 18.91 7.99
C VAL A 228 14.57 17.84 7.14
N GLU A 229 15.82 17.50 7.44
CA GLU A 229 16.57 16.45 6.75
C GLU A 229 15.92 15.08 6.82
N GLU A 230 15.31 14.73 7.95
CA GLU A 230 14.60 13.46 8.10
C GLU A 230 13.34 13.43 7.23
N ALA A 231 12.59 14.52 7.21
CA ALA A 231 11.39 14.66 6.39
C ALA A 231 11.72 14.55 4.89
N PHE A 232 12.76 15.23 4.42
CA PHE A 232 13.19 15.17 3.02
C PHE A 232 13.70 13.78 2.63
N ARG A 233 14.47 13.10 3.50
CA ARG A 233 14.88 11.70 3.27
C ARG A 233 13.69 10.74 3.17
N GLU A 234 12.65 10.97 3.95
CA GLU A 234 11.41 10.19 3.88
C GLU A 234 10.67 10.45 2.55
N LEU A 235 10.63 11.69 2.07
CA LEU A 235 10.08 12.03 0.75
C LEU A 235 10.88 11.40 -0.39
N GLU A 236 12.21 11.47 -0.33
CA GLU A 236 13.09 10.83 -1.30
C GLU A 236 12.83 9.33 -1.38
N ARG A 237 12.78 8.64 -0.23
CA ARG A 237 12.46 7.21 -0.15
C ARG A 237 11.10 6.90 -0.77
N PHE A 238 10.09 7.71 -0.46
CA PHE A 238 8.76 7.55 -1.02
C PHE A 238 8.77 7.67 -2.56
N LEU A 239 9.44 8.69 -3.10
CA LEU A 239 9.54 8.93 -4.54
C LEU A 239 10.41 7.87 -5.25
N ALA A 240 11.47 7.37 -4.61
CA ALA A 240 12.29 6.27 -5.13
C ALA A 240 11.45 4.97 -5.26
N GLU A 241 10.62 4.65 -4.27
CA GLU A 241 9.67 3.54 -4.38
C GLU A 241 8.64 3.79 -5.49
N ARG A 242 8.25 5.04 -5.74
CA ARG A 242 7.42 5.37 -6.91
C ARG A 242 8.19 5.19 -8.21
N TRP A 243 9.47 5.48 -8.25
CA TRP A 243 10.30 5.37 -9.44
C TRP A 243 10.42 3.92 -9.95
N ARG A 244 10.62 2.94 -9.05
CA ARG A 244 10.76 1.51 -9.41
C ARG A 244 9.66 0.99 -10.34
N GLY A 245 8.41 1.39 -10.09
CA GLY A 245 7.27 1.00 -10.92
C GLY A 245 6.99 1.88 -12.13
N HIS A 246 7.71 2.99 -12.28
CA HIS A 246 7.54 3.97 -13.35
C HIS A 246 8.58 3.79 -14.45
N ILE A 247 9.86 3.59 -14.07
CA ILE A 247 10.99 3.58 -15.01
C ILE A 247 10.81 2.58 -16.16
N VAL A 248 10.32 1.38 -15.86
CA VAL A 248 10.15 0.29 -16.84
C VAL A 248 8.97 0.47 -17.79
N VAL A 249 8.11 1.48 -17.56
CA VAL A 249 6.93 1.76 -18.39
C VAL A 249 6.99 3.09 -19.14
N LEU A 250 8.03 3.91 -18.92
CA LEU A 250 8.13 5.21 -19.58
C LEU A 250 8.34 5.04 -21.09
N ARG A 251 7.39 5.54 -21.88
CA ARG A 251 7.46 5.53 -23.36
C ARG A 251 6.95 6.84 -23.94
N GLY A 252 7.49 7.23 -25.09
CA GLY A 252 7.02 8.40 -25.84
C GLY A 252 6.99 9.68 -25.00
N SER A 253 5.85 10.38 -24.98
CA SER A 253 5.69 11.63 -24.23
C SER A 253 5.83 11.50 -22.72
N GLN A 254 5.66 10.28 -22.16
CA GLN A 254 5.83 10.06 -20.72
C GLN A 254 7.27 10.34 -20.27
N LEU A 255 8.27 10.16 -21.14
CA LEU A 255 9.66 10.51 -20.85
C LEU A 255 9.78 12.01 -20.62
N SER A 256 9.30 12.84 -21.56
CA SER A 256 9.31 14.30 -21.43
C SER A 256 8.55 14.81 -20.21
N GLU A 257 7.37 14.23 -19.92
CA GLU A 257 6.59 14.56 -18.73
C GLU A 257 7.34 14.22 -17.44
N TYR A 258 8.04 13.09 -17.43
CA TYR A 258 8.78 12.65 -16.26
C TYR A 258 10.06 13.47 -16.04
N GLU A 259 10.76 13.86 -17.10
CA GLU A 259 11.87 14.82 -17.02
C GLU A 259 11.41 16.16 -16.43
N MET A 260 10.24 16.65 -16.83
CA MET A 260 9.67 17.87 -16.22
C MET A 260 9.32 17.66 -14.74
N THR A 261 8.87 16.46 -14.37
CA THR A 261 8.58 16.09 -12.98
C THR A 261 9.86 16.06 -12.13
N GLN A 262 10.94 15.46 -12.64
CA GLN A 262 12.25 15.43 -12.00
C GLN A 262 12.84 16.84 -11.86
N ALA A 263 12.76 17.65 -12.91
CA ALA A 263 13.19 19.05 -12.86
C ALA A 263 12.41 19.86 -11.83
N ALA A 264 11.10 19.61 -11.66
CA ALA A 264 10.32 20.26 -10.61
C ALA A 264 10.76 19.81 -9.20
N TYR A 265 11.08 18.54 -9.00
CA TYR A 265 11.62 18.06 -7.72
C TYR A 265 12.98 18.68 -7.38
N ALA A 266 13.89 18.78 -8.35
CA ALA A 266 15.21 19.38 -8.13
C ALA A 266 15.11 20.91 -8.00
N CYS A 267 14.62 21.60 -9.03
CA CYS A 267 14.70 23.05 -9.13
C CYS A 267 13.71 23.80 -8.22
N VAL A 268 12.57 23.20 -7.88
CA VAL A 268 11.55 23.83 -7.01
C VAL A 268 11.49 23.14 -5.65
N GLY A 269 11.56 21.81 -5.66
CA GLY A 269 11.50 21.00 -4.45
C GLY A 269 12.80 20.96 -3.65
N SER A 270 13.94 21.30 -4.26
CA SER A 270 15.27 21.20 -3.63
C SER A 270 15.57 19.80 -3.06
N ILE A 271 15.03 18.75 -3.68
CA ILE A 271 15.23 17.36 -3.23
C ILE A 271 16.69 16.90 -3.40
N ASP A 272 17.39 17.46 -4.38
CA ASP A 272 18.79 17.18 -4.69
C ASP A 272 19.78 18.01 -3.85
N MET A 273 19.28 19.00 -3.10
CA MET A 273 20.08 19.78 -2.17
C MET A 273 20.31 18.97 -0.89
N LYS A 274 21.52 18.39 -0.76
CA LYS A 274 21.97 17.85 0.52
C LYS A 274 22.06 19.00 1.54
N VAL A 275 21.18 18.98 2.54
CA VAL A 275 21.31 19.85 3.71
C VAL A 275 22.41 19.25 4.59
N GLY A 276 23.55 19.96 4.71
CA GLY A 276 24.58 19.68 5.70
C GLY A 276 25.47 18.45 5.47
N GLU A 277 26.45 18.54 4.57
CA GLU A 277 27.78 18.00 4.88
C GLU A 277 28.54 19.20 5.52
N GLU A 278 28.49 19.30 6.85
CA GLU A 278 29.37 20.23 7.58
C GLU A 278 30.83 19.79 7.33
N GLU A 279 31.63 20.66 6.69
CA GLU A 279 33.11 20.60 6.68
C GLU A 279 33.68 20.87 8.07
#